data_AF-A0AAD7C7G4-F1
#
_entry.id   AF-A0AAD7C7G4-F1
#
_cell.length_a   1.000
_cell.length_b   1.000
_cell.length_c   1.000
_cell.angle_alpha   90.00
_cell.angle_beta   90.00
_cell.angle_gamma   90.00
#
_symmetry.space_group_name_H-M   'P 1'
#
loop_
_entity.id
_entity.type
_entity.pdbx_description
1 polymer ?
#
loop_
_entity_poly.entity_id
_entity_poly.type
_entity_poly.pdbx_seq_one_letter_code
_entity_poly.pdbx_strand_id
1 'polypeptide(L)'
;MELFPCQQRLDAYKYPVLTLPNELTSEIFDHFLPRYPDCPPLSGLKSPTILTYICRKWREIALANPKLWRAFSTDYTSSSKHLKQAEQIRAVRTWLERSGFHPLSIQLAISYINEAPNEAFVAILLHRQRWQHVHLDLAAEEVDLIKGPMPLLESLTIEVDGMDYTHPVTTANDFPRLRAVTLDNADHWNWLPISQLTSLTFEDVEPASYLPALLSAVNLIRLNLVDCYPDVASQGSIVLHRLKTLVVVKSHPSNISQILEMFTLPALRTLHISAELLGQDPSSSLTPLITRSGCQLQEVLIAGASDFSEESFRAAFPSIPNITFDGRYSWYTKARRLRDTF
;
A
#
# COMPACT_ATOMS: atom_id res chain seq x y z
N MET A 1 -36.80 -9.02 44.22
CA MET A 1 -37.94 -8.50 43.43
C MET A 1 -37.53 -7.10 43.01
N GLU A 2 -37.02 -6.86 41.80
CA GLU A 2 -37.77 -6.29 40.67
C GLU A 2 -36.90 -6.24 39.37
N LEU A 3 -36.26 -7.32 38.95
CA LEU A 3 -35.60 -7.39 37.61
C LEU A 3 -36.58 -7.77 36.47
N PHE A 4 -37.77 -8.27 36.82
CA PHE A 4 -38.79 -8.74 35.88
C PHE A 4 -39.37 -7.69 34.91
N PRO A 5 -39.59 -6.41 35.29
CA PRO A 5 -40.26 -5.45 34.40
C PRO A 5 -39.39 -5.04 33.21
N CYS A 6 -38.07 -4.94 33.39
CA CYS A 6 -37.14 -4.61 32.31
C CYS A 6 -37.00 -5.78 31.32
N GLN A 7 -36.92 -7.02 31.81
CA GLN A 7 -36.80 -8.21 30.97
C GLN A 7 -38.04 -8.38 30.07
N GLN A 8 -39.25 -8.27 30.63
CA GLN A 8 -40.50 -8.36 29.86
C GLN A 8 -40.65 -7.24 28.82
N ARG A 9 -40.16 -6.03 29.12
CA ARG A 9 -40.17 -4.92 28.15
C ARG A 9 -39.16 -5.15 27.02
N LEU A 10 -37.99 -5.71 27.31
CA LEU A 10 -36.99 -6.05 26.30
C LEU A 10 -37.43 -7.21 25.41
N ASP A 11 -38.14 -8.20 25.94
CA ASP A 11 -38.70 -9.33 25.17
C ASP A 11 -39.80 -8.89 24.19
N ALA A 12 -40.50 -7.78 24.49
CA ALA A 12 -41.50 -7.19 23.59
C ALA A 12 -40.88 -6.46 22.38
N TYR A 13 -39.62 -6.04 22.47
CA TYR A 13 -38.88 -5.48 21.34
C TYR A 13 -38.21 -6.60 20.55
N LYS A 14 -38.74 -6.90 19.36
CA LYS A 14 -37.99 -7.69 18.38
C LYS A 14 -36.80 -6.88 17.93
N TYR A 15 -35.60 -7.27 18.36
CA TYR A 15 -34.36 -6.70 17.86
C TYR A 15 -34.26 -6.96 16.36
N PRO A 16 -34.40 -5.93 15.50
CA PRO A 16 -34.57 -6.13 14.07
C PRO A 16 -33.41 -6.94 13.49
N VAL A 17 -32.19 -6.74 14.01
CA VAL A 17 -30.97 -7.42 13.56
C VAL A 17 -30.98 -8.94 13.78
N LEU A 18 -31.72 -9.46 14.78
CA LEU A 18 -31.86 -10.90 14.98
C LEU A 18 -32.97 -11.49 14.11
N THR A 19 -33.86 -10.66 13.58
CA THR A 19 -34.93 -11.04 12.65
C THR A 19 -34.57 -10.85 11.19
N LEU A 20 -33.45 -10.18 10.90
CA LEU A 20 -32.95 -10.06 9.53
C LEU A 20 -32.62 -11.44 8.93
N PRO A 21 -32.87 -11.63 7.62
CA PRO A 21 -32.26 -12.71 6.86
C PRO A 21 -30.73 -12.72 7.01
N ASN A 22 -30.14 -13.89 6.83
CA ASN A 22 -28.69 -14.06 6.99
C ASN A 22 -27.92 -13.23 5.95
N GLU A 23 -28.49 -13.05 4.76
CA GLU A 23 -27.93 -12.28 3.66
C GLU A 23 -27.79 -10.80 4.03
N LEU A 24 -28.84 -10.20 4.60
CA LEU A 24 -28.80 -8.80 5.04
C LEU A 24 -27.86 -8.61 6.23
N THR A 25 -27.77 -9.61 7.11
CA THR A 25 -26.84 -9.58 8.24
C THR A 25 -25.39 -9.65 7.75
N SER A 26 -25.11 -10.50 6.75
CA SER A 26 -23.80 -10.58 6.09
C SER A 26 -23.43 -9.27 5.39
N GLU A 27 -24.37 -8.61 4.70
CA GLU A 27 -24.13 -7.31 4.07
C GLU A 27 -23.75 -6.24 5.12
N ILE A 28 -24.42 -6.24 6.27
CA ILE A 28 -24.08 -5.36 7.39
C ILE A 28 -22.65 -5.66 7.89
N PHE A 29 -22.25 -6.93 7.93
CA PHE A 29 -20.89 -7.33 8.33
C PHE A 29 -19.84 -6.84 7.34
N ASP A 30 -20.12 -6.92 6.04
CA ASP A 30 -19.23 -6.42 4.99
C ASP A 30 -19.02 -4.89 5.12
N HIS A 31 -20.06 -4.14 5.50
CA HIS A 31 -19.97 -2.69 5.78
C HIS A 31 -19.30 -2.34 7.12
N PHE A 32 -19.20 -3.28 8.06
CA PHE A 32 -18.49 -3.07 9.32
C PHE A 32 -16.97 -3.10 9.13
N LEU A 33 -16.49 -3.85 8.14
CA LEU A 33 -15.07 -4.01 7.83
C LEU A 33 -14.55 -2.86 6.96
N PRO A 34 -13.22 -2.63 6.94
CA PRO A 34 -12.63 -1.75 5.96
C PRO A 34 -12.88 -2.28 4.55
N ARG A 35 -12.91 -1.38 3.57
CA ARG A 35 -13.25 -1.72 2.19
C ARG A 35 -12.12 -2.55 1.59
N TYR A 36 -12.42 -3.75 1.11
CA TYR A 36 -11.45 -4.57 0.38
C TYR A 36 -10.77 -3.75 -0.75
N PRO A 37 -9.43 -3.78 -0.90
CA PRO A 37 -8.48 -4.74 -0.31
C PRO A 37 -7.94 -4.39 1.08
N ASP A 38 -8.40 -3.32 1.73
CA ASP A 38 -7.91 -2.93 3.04
C ASP A 38 -8.03 -4.07 4.06
N CYS A 39 -6.96 -4.26 4.83
CA CYS A 39 -6.82 -5.39 5.73
C CYS A 39 -7.22 -5.03 7.17
N PRO A 40 -8.29 -5.61 7.74
CA PRO A 40 -8.58 -5.48 9.16
C PRO A 40 -7.54 -6.19 10.03
N PRO A 41 -7.40 -5.82 11.32
CA PRO A 41 -6.53 -6.55 12.23
C PRO A 41 -7.08 -7.96 12.52
N LEU A 42 -6.18 -8.90 12.80
CA LEU A 42 -6.54 -10.28 13.15
C LEU A 42 -7.45 -10.38 14.39
N SER A 43 -7.36 -9.42 15.29
CA SER A 43 -8.17 -9.35 16.51
C SER A 43 -8.44 -7.90 16.93
N GLY A 44 -9.34 -7.70 17.89
CA GLY A 44 -9.67 -6.37 18.41
C GLY A 44 -10.64 -5.59 17.55
N LEU A 45 -10.72 -4.27 17.80
CA LEU A 45 -11.67 -3.37 17.12
C LEU A 45 -11.49 -3.42 15.61
N LYS A 46 -12.60 -3.42 14.86
CA LYS A 46 -12.65 -3.55 13.39
C LYS A 46 -12.22 -4.92 12.84
N SER A 47 -11.98 -5.91 13.69
CA SER A 47 -11.78 -7.31 13.29
C SER A 47 -13.13 -8.03 13.12
N PRO A 48 -13.33 -8.83 12.06
CA PRO A 48 -14.52 -9.69 11.90
C PRO A 48 -14.66 -10.70 13.04
N THR A 49 -13.57 -11.02 13.74
CA THR A 49 -13.58 -11.88 14.92
C THR A 49 -14.55 -11.36 15.99
N ILE A 50 -14.72 -10.04 16.15
CA ILE A 50 -15.70 -9.46 17.10
C ILE A 50 -17.14 -9.92 16.79
N LEU A 51 -17.49 -10.04 15.51
CA LEU A 51 -18.84 -10.46 15.08
C LEU A 51 -19.16 -11.86 15.61
N THR A 52 -18.13 -12.70 15.80
CA THR A 52 -18.27 -14.04 16.37
C THR A 52 -18.50 -14.07 17.88
N TYR A 53 -18.35 -12.95 18.59
CA TYR A 53 -18.53 -12.89 20.05
C TYR A 53 -19.85 -12.22 20.48
N ILE A 54 -20.63 -11.66 19.55
CA ILE A 54 -21.86 -10.92 19.88
C ILE A 54 -23.00 -11.86 20.30
N CYS A 55 -23.41 -12.77 19.43
CA CYS A 55 -24.41 -13.79 19.75
C CYS A 55 -24.21 -15.04 18.89
N ARG A 56 -24.92 -16.13 19.22
CA ARG A 56 -24.82 -17.40 18.49
C ARG A 56 -25.15 -17.25 16.99
N LYS A 57 -26.24 -16.55 16.66
CA LYS A 57 -26.66 -16.34 15.26
C LYS A 57 -25.59 -15.59 14.46
N TRP A 58 -25.03 -14.52 15.00
CA TRP A 58 -23.98 -13.74 14.35
C TRP A 58 -22.70 -14.55 14.16
N ARG A 59 -22.33 -15.36 15.16
CA ARG A 59 -21.20 -16.30 15.05
C ARG A 59 -21.41 -17.26 13.89
N GLU A 60 -22.57 -17.89 13.79
CA GLU A 60 -22.88 -18.83 12.71
C GLU A 60 -22.82 -18.15 11.34
N ILE A 61 -23.40 -16.95 11.20
CA ILE A 61 -23.37 -16.17 9.95
C ILE A 61 -21.94 -15.75 9.58
N ALA A 62 -21.18 -15.20 10.53
CA ALA A 62 -19.82 -14.73 10.28
C ALA A 62 -18.87 -15.88 9.91
N LEU A 63 -18.97 -17.03 10.60
CA LEU A 63 -18.16 -18.21 10.28
C LEU A 63 -18.54 -18.83 8.93
N ALA A 64 -19.80 -18.72 8.51
CA ALA A 64 -20.28 -19.22 7.23
C ALA A 64 -20.04 -18.25 6.05
N ASN A 65 -19.48 -17.06 6.28
CA ASN A 65 -19.17 -16.08 5.24
C ASN A 65 -17.65 -15.96 5.04
N PRO A 66 -17.06 -16.68 4.06
CA PRO A 66 -15.62 -16.65 3.81
C PRO A 66 -15.07 -15.27 3.41
N LYS A 67 -15.92 -14.39 2.84
CA LYS A 67 -15.48 -13.04 2.41
C LYS A 67 -14.99 -12.19 3.57
N LEU A 68 -15.51 -12.39 4.78
CA LEU A 68 -15.08 -11.66 5.98
C LEU A 68 -13.64 -12.00 6.38
N TRP A 69 -13.12 -13.14 5.94
CA TRP A 69 -11.83 -13.69 6.37
C TRP A 69 -10.75 -13.60 5.28
N ARG A 70 -11.06 -13.01 4.12
CA ARG A 70 -10.15 -12.97 2.95
C ARG A 70 -9.10 -11.85 3.00
N ALA A 71 -9.17 -10.94 3.98
CA ALA A 71 -8.25 -9.81 4.10
C ALA A 71 -7.79 -9.67 5.55
N PHE A 72 -6.49 -9.60 5.84
CA PHE A 72 -6.02 -9.40 7.21
C PHE A 72 -4.63 -8.78 7.30
N SER A 73 -4.40 -8.07 8.40
CA SER A 73 -3.12 -7.45 8.75
C SER A 73 -2.59 -7.99 10.07
N THR A 74 -1.29 -8.29 10.13
CA THR A 74 -0.57 -8.50 11.37
C THR A 74 -0.05 -7.15 11.88
N ASP A 75 -0.35 -6.78 13.13
CA ASP A 75 -0.06 -5.45 13.66
C ASP A 75 1.45 -5.14 13.77
N TYR A 76 1.87 -4.00 13.18
CA TYR A 76 3.10 -3.24 13.48
C TYR A 76 2.96 -2.28 14.68
N THR A 77 1.73 -2.08 15.18
CA THR A 77 1.47 -0.98 16.11
C THR A 77 1.78 -1.37 17.55
N SER A 78 2.83 -0.75 18.10
CA SER A 78 3.30 -0.79 19.49
C SER A 78 2.21 -0.57 20.57
N SER A 79 0.98 -0.22 20.18
CA SER A 79 -0.15 0.05 21.06
C SER A 79 -1.05 -1.15 21.39
N SER A 80 -1.00 -2.25 20.63
CA SER A 80 -1.72 -3.47 21.03
C SER A 80 -0.79 -4.35 21.85
N LYS A 81 -1.12 -4.55 23.13
CA LYS A 81 -0.50 -5.59 23.98
C LYS A 81 -0.59 -6.91 23.22
N HIS A 82 0.54 -7.31 22.63
CA HIS A 82 0.62 -8.28 21.55
C HIS A 82 -0.09 -9.60 21.90
N LEU A 83 -0.90 -10.10 20.96
CA LEU A 83 -1.11 -11.55 20.88
C LEU A 83 0.26 -12.20 20.91
N LYS A 84 0.44 -13.23 21.73
CA LYS A 84 1.70 -13.98 21.69
C LYS A 84 1.91 -14.48 20.25
N GLN A 85 3.14 -14.58 19.77
CA GLN A 85 3.43 -15.03 18.40
C GLN A 85 2.65 -16.30 18.02
N ALA A 86 2.55 -17.27 18.93
CA ALA A 86 1.75 -18.48 18.75
C ALA A 86 0.24 -18.24 18.57
N GLU A 87 -0.33 -17.22 19.20
CA GLU A 87 -1.74 -16.83 19.01
C GLU A 87 -1.95 -16.14 17.66
N GLN A 88 -1.01 -15.30 17.23
CA GLN A 88 -1.03 -14.68 15.92
C GLN A 88 -0.96 -15.74 14.80
N ILE A 89 -0.03 -16.70 14.89
CA ILE A 89 0.09 -17.81 13.93
C ILE A 89 -1.21 -18.61 13.86
N ARG A 90 -1.81 -18.93 15.02
CA ARG A 90 -3.10 -19.63 15.08
C ARG A 90 -4.23 -18.81 14.44
N ALA A 91 -4.25 -17.50 14.67
CA ALA A 91 -5.21 -16.60 14.05
C ALA A 91 -5.04 -16.58 12.53
N VAL A 92 -3.81 -16.42 12.02
CA VAL A 92 -3.52 -16.45 10.57
C VAL A 92 -4.02 -17.76 9.95
N ARG A 93 -3.67 -18.93 10.52
CA ARG A 93 -4.16 -20.23 10.03
C ARG A 93 -5.69 -20.31 10.03
N THR A 94 -6.32 -19.86 11.11
CA THR A 94 -7.79 -19.83 11.23
C THR A 94 -8.43 -18.96 10.15
N TRP A 95 -7.86 -17.78 9.86
CA TRP A 95 -8.37 -16.89 8.82
C TRP A 95 -8.18 -17.47 7.42
N LEU A 96 -7.01 -18.07 7.14
CA LEU A 96 -6.73 -18.75 5.89
C LEU A 96 -7.69 -19.92 5.62
N GLU A 97 -8.03 -20.69 6.65
CA GLU A 97 -9.03 -21.77 6.58
C GLU A 97 -10.43 -21.21 6.30
N ARG A 98 -10.86 -20.20 7.07
CA ARG A 98 -12.20 -19.60 6.93
C ARG A 98 -12.41 -18.85 5.61
N SER A 99 -11.35 -18.32 5.01
CA SER A 99 -11.42 -17.63 3.71
C SER A 99 -11.81 -18.54 2.54
N GLY A 100 -11.76 -19.87 2.71
CA GLY A 100 -12.12 -20.82 1.66
C GLY A 100 -11.29 -20.60 0.40
N PHE A 101 -11.89 -20.54 -0.80
CA PHE A 101 -11.15 -20.31 -2.04
C PHE A 101 -11.07 -18.83 -2.47
N HIS A 102 -11.39 -17.89 -1.59
CA HIS A 102 -11.42 -16.47 -1.96
C HIS A 102 -10.02 -15.91 -2.22
N PRO A 103 -9.89 -14.94 -3.15
CA PRO A 103 -8.67 -14.19 -3.33
C PRO A 103 -8.31 -13.42 -2.05
N LEU A 104 -7.04 -13.48 -1.67
CA LEU A 104 -6.52 -12.98 -0.40
C LEU A 104 -5.93 -11.59 -0.55
N SER A 105 -6.21 -10.73 0.43
CA SER A 105 -5.37 -9.58 0.73
C SER A 105 -4.66 -9.79 2.06
N ILE A 106 -3.34 -9.61 2.08
CA ILE A 106 -2.51 -9.94 3.24
C ILE A 106 -1.52 -8.82 3.46
N GLN A 107 -1.47 -8.32 4.69
CA GLN A 107 -0.40 -7.46 5.17
C GLN A 107 0.32 -8.21 6.29
N LEU A 108 1.53 -8.69 6.01
CA LEU A 108 2.33 -9.45 6.96
C LEU A 108 3.54 -8.65 7.41
N ALA A 109 3.37 -8.04 8.59
CA ALA A 109 4.44 -7.56 9.43
C ALA A 109 5.26 -8.70 10.03
N ILE A 110 6.56 -8.75 9.75
CA ILE A 110 7.47 -9.70 10.40
C ILE A 110 8.35 -8.96 11.40
N SER A 111 8.37 -9.45 12.63
CA SER A 111 9.31 -8.99 13.66
C SER A 111 10.48 -9.97 13.70
N TYR A 112 11.64 -9.60 13.16
CA TYR A 112 12.87 -10.41 13.10
C TYR A 112 13.60 -10.61 14.44
N ILE A 113 12.89 -10.55 15.56
CA ILE A 113 13.49 -10.68 16.89
C ILE A 113 14.13 -12.07 17.11
N ASN A 114 13.80 -13.08 16.29
CA ASN A 114 14.37 -14.43 16.39
C ASN A 114 14.77 -14.99 15.01
N GLU A 115 15.92 -15.65 14.93
CA GLU A 115 16.57 -16.24 13.73
C GLU A 115 15.79 -17.40 13.04
N ALA A 116 14.54 -17.65 13.42
CA ALA A 116 13.73 -18.74 12.84
C ALA A 116 12.75 -18.20 11.77
N PRO A 117 12.49 -18.96 10.68
CA PRO A 117 11.51 -18.56 9.66
C PRO A 117 10.14 -18.30 10.30
N ASN A 118 9.51 -17.20 9.92
CA ASN A 118 8.21 -16.84 10.50
C ASN A 118 7.15 -17.89 10.10
N GLU A 119 6.64 -18.68 11.06
CA GLU A 119 5.61 -19.69 10.78
C GLU A 119 4.33 -19.11 10.14
N ALA A 120 4.03 -17.82 10.38
CA ALA A 120 2.93 -17.14 9.72
C ALA A 120 3.21 -16.91 8.24
N PHE A 121 4.46 -16.55 7.89
CA PHE A 121 4.92 -16.43 6.51
C PHE A 121 4.81 -17.77 5.78
N VAL A 122 5.30 -18.85 6.39
CA VAL A 122 5.18 -20.21 5.83
C VAL A 122 3.70 -20.58 5.61
N ALA A 123 2.82 -20.25 6.57
CA ALA A 123 1.40 -20.53 6.45
C ALA A 123 0.75 -19.79 5.27
N ILE A 124 1.06 -18.51 5.04
CA ILE A 124 0.48 -17.76 3.91
C ILE A 124 1.07 -18.21 2.56
N LEU A 125 2.33 -18.63 2.52
CA LEU A 125 3.03 -19.05 1.31
C LEU A 125 2.37 -20.28 0.67
N LEU A 126 1.86 -21.20 1.49
CA LEU A 126 1.08 -22.37 1.05
C LEU A 126 -0.18 -21.99 0.26
N HIS A 127 -0.64 -20.74 0.37
CA HIS A 127 -1.82 -20.22 -0.30
C HIS A 127 -1.51 -19.19 -1.40
N ARG A 128 -0.27 -19.12 -1.90
CA ARG A 128 0.19 -18.16 -2.92
C ARG A 128 -0.67 -18.10 -4.19
N GLN A 129 -1.33 -19.19 -4.56
CA GLN A 129 -2.24 -19.22 -5.72
C GLN A 129 -3.48 -18.31 -5.55
N ARG A 130 -3.84 -17.98 -4.29
CA ARG A 130 -4.96 -17.13 -3.94
C ARG A 130 -4.57 -15.67 -3.72
N TRP A 131 -3.27 -15.33 -3.73
CA TRP A 131 -2.80 -13.98 -3.43
C TRP A 131 -3.30 -12.97 -4.48
N GLN A 132 -3.94 -11.89 -4.03
CA GLN A 132 -4.42 -10.81 -4.89
C GLN A 132 -3.73 -9.47 -4.56
N HIS A 133 -3.68 -9.10 -3.27
CA HIS A 133 -3.01 -7.87 -2.81
C HIS A 133 -2.15 -8.19 -1.59
N VAL A 134 -0.83 -8.19 -1.74
CA VAL A 134 0.07 -8.69 -0.71
C VAL A 134 1.12 -7.65 -0.37
N HIS A 135 1.31 -7.42 0.92
CA HIS A 135 2.38 -6.63 1.49
C HIS A 135 3.12 -7.50 2.51
N LEU A 136 4.41 -7.70 2.27
CA LEU A 136 5.27 -8.56 3.08
C LEU A 136 6.50 -7.76 3.49
N ASP A 137 6.80 -7.83 4.76
CA ASP A 137 8.11 -7.45 5.27
C ASP A 137 8.91 -8.75 5.33
N LEU A 138 10.02 -8.83 4.59
CA LEU A 138 10.80 -10.06 4.38
C LEU A 138 12.25 -9.87 4.80
N ALA A 139 12.86 -10.92 5.38
CA ALA A 139 14.31 -10.98 5.41
C ALA A 139 14.80 -11.22 4.00
N ALA A 140 16.01 -10.75 3.65
CA ALA A 140 16.56 -10.95 2.31
C ALA A 140 16.50 -12.42 1.85
N GLU A 141 16.80 -13.35 2.73
CA GLU A 141 16.79 -14.80 2.49
C GLU A 141 15.38 -15.35 2.14
N GLU A 142 14.30 -14.66 2.53
CA GLU A 142 12.91 -15.05 2.31
C GLU A 142 12.37 -14.59 0.94
N VAL A 143 13.03 -13.63 0.28
CA VAL A 143 12.61 -13.09 -1.03
C VAL A 143 12.59 -14.18 -2.10
N ASP A 144 13.53 -15.13 -2.05
CA ASP A 144 13.55 -16.25 -2.98
C ASP A 144 12.38 -17.22 -2.78
N LEU A 145 11.82 -17.28 -1.55
CA LEU A 145 10.74 -18.21 -1.21
C LEU A 145 9.39 -17.80 -1.82
N ILE A 146 9.19 -16.49 -2.05
CA ILE A 146 7.96 -15.99 -2.68
C ILE A 146 7.97 -16.14 -4.20
N LYS A 147 9.11 -16.54 -4.80
CA LYS A 147 9.20 -16.77 -6.24
C LYS A 147 8.31 -17.95 -6.66
N GLY A 148 7.59 -17.77 -7.77
CA GLY A 148 6.70 -18.75 -8.35
C GLY A 148 5.42 -18.13 -8.91
N PRO A 149 4.54 -18.95 -9.52
CA PRO A 149 3.33 -18.46 -10.16
C PRO A 149 2.33 -17.91 -9.13
N MET A 150 1.86 -16.69 -9.34
CA MET A 150 0.81 -16.05 -8.54
C MET A 150 -0.27 -15.49 -9.47
N PRO A 151 -1.19 -16.35 -9.97
CA PRO A 151 -2.06 -16.03 -11.10
C PRO A 151 -3.11 -14.95 -10.82
N LEU A 152 -3.42 -14.71 -9.54
CA LEU A 152 -4.41 -13.72 -9.11
C LEU A 152 -3.77 -12.42 -8.62
N LEU A 153 -2.44 -12.32 -8.56
CA LEU A 153 -1.74 -11.20 -7.96
C LEU A 153 -1.95 -9.92 -8.78
N GLU A 154 -2.51 -8.89 -8.14
CA GLU A 154 -2.79 -7.58 -8.72
C GLU A 154 -1.88 -6.50 -8.14
N SER A 155 -1.58 -6.58 -6.84
CA SER A 155 -0.60 -5.70 -6.18
C SER A 155 0.35 -6.46 -5.25
N LEU A 156 1.62 -6.02 -5.25
CA LEU A 156 2.69 -6.59 -4.42
C LEU A 156 3.52 -5.47 -3.79
N THR A 157 3.69 -5.51 -2.48
CA THR A 157 4.65 -4.69 -1.74
C THR A 157 5.62 -5.61 -1.02
N ILE A 158 6.91 -5.35 -1.18
CA ILE A 158 7.97 -6.05 -0.47
C ILE A 158 8.84 -4.99 0.21
N GLU A 159 8.91 -5.05 1.53
CA GLU A 159 9.87 -4.30 2.34
C GLU A 159 10.93 -5.31 2.82
N VAL A 160 12.23 -5.00 2.70
CA VAL A 160 13.30 -5.97 2.98
C VAL A 160 14.20 -5.47 4.11
N ASP A 161 14.17 -6.16 5.24
CA ASP A 161 15.08 -5.88 6.35
C ASP A 161 16.43 -6.60 6.13
N GLY A 162 17.52 -5.84 6.00
CA GLY A 162 18.90 -6.35 5.91
C GLY A 162 19.76 -5.67 4.84
N MET A 163 21.08 -5.62 5.07
CA MET A 163 22.04 -5.03 4.11
C MET A 163 22.55 -6.07 3.10
N ASP A 164 22.72 -5.65 1.85
CA ASP A 164 23.57 -6.24 0.81
C ASP A 164 23.47 -7.77 0.58
N TYR A 165 22.31 -8.24 0.12
CA TYR A 165 22.18 -9.59 -0.43
C TYR A 165 21.94 -9.52 -1.92
N THR A 166 22.86 -10.08 -2.71
CA THR A 166 22.68 -10.23 -4.16
C THR A 166 21.99 -11.56 -4.48
N HIS A 167 20.74 -11.54 -4.96
CA HIS A 167 20.04 -12.76 -5.40
C HIS A 167 20.39 -13.12 -6.85
N PRO A 168 20.51 -14.43 -7.16
CA PRO A 168 20.66 -14.88 -8.52
C PRO A 168 19.39 -14.60 -9.36
N VAL A 169 19.62 -14.07 -10.56
CA VAL A 169 18.63 -13.82 -11.60
C VAL A 169 17.88 -15.12 -11.89
N THR A 170 16.58 -15.13 -11.64
CA THR A 170 15.70 -16.28 -11.93
C THR A 170 14.60 -15.83 -12.87
N THR A 171 14.30 -16.70 -13.83
CA THR A 171 13.43 -16.41 -14.97
C THR A 171 11.96 -16.68 -14.67
N ALA A 172 11.13 -15.78 -15.21
CA ALA A 172 9.74 -15.95 -15.59
C ALA A 172 8.79 -16.50 -14.51
N ASN A 173 8.39 -15.63 -13.58
CA ASN A 173 7.16 -15.87 -12.83
C ASN A 173 5.95 -15.36 -13.63
N ASP A 174 4.87 -16.15 -13.64
CA ASP A 174 3.61 -15.79 -14.30
C ASP A 174 2.75 -14.95 -13.34
N PHE A 175 2.66 -13.64 -13.60
CA PHE A 175 1.83 -12.68 -12.88
C PHE A 175 0.91 -11.93 -13.84
N PRO A 176 -0.05 -12.59 -14.50
CA PRO A 176 -0.79 -12.01 -15.63
C PRO A 176 -1.66 -10.81 -15.25
N ARG A 177 -1.98 -10.68 -13.95
CA ARG A 177 -2.83 -9.63 -13.39
C ARG A 177 -2.07 -8.54 -12.64
N LEU A 178 -0.74 -8.65 -12.51
CA LEU A 178 0.02 -7.70 -11.71
C LEU A 178 -0.01 -6.32 -12.38
N ARG A 179 -0.46 -5.32 -11.64
CA ARG A 179 -0.58 -3.93 -12.12
C ARG A 179 0.14 -2.94 -11.23
N ALA A 180 0.42 -3.31 -9.99
CA ALA A 180 1.08 -2.42 -9.07
C ALA A 180 2.13 -3.10 -8.21
N VAL A 181 3.27 -2.43 -8.05
CA VAL A 181 4.35 -2.93 -7.21
C VAL A 181 4.93 -1.78 -6.38
N THR A 182 5.19 -2.05 -5.11
CA THR A 182 6.02 -1.21 -4.24
C THR A 182 7.26 -1.99 -3.86
N LEU A 183 8.42 -1.36 -4.09
CA LEU A 183 9.72 -1.97 -3.90
C LEU A 183 10.58 -1.08 -3.02
N ASP A 184 10.97 -1.64 -1.88
CA ASP A 184 12.14 -1.22 -1.13
C ASP A 184 13.39 -1.89 -1.74
N ASN A 185 14.56 -1.27 -1.56
CA ASN A 185 15.93 -1.76 -1.83
C ASN A 185 16.16 -2.75 -3.01
N ALA A 186 17.01 -2.36 -3.95
CA ALA A 186 16.58 -2.44 -5.34
C ALA A 186 17.31 -3.37 -6.27
N ASP A 187 18.16 -4.24 -5.75
CA ASP A 187 19.06 -4.97 -6.62
C ASP A 187 18.42 -6.20 -7.30
N HIS A 188 17.13 -6.50 -7.08
CA HIS A 188 16.58 -7.86 -7.35
C HIS A 188 15.21 -7.97 -8.05
N TRP A 189 14.75 -6.99 -8.83
CA TRP A 189 13.38 -7.05 -9.40
C TRP A 189 13.26 -7.61 -10.82
N ASN A 190 14.32 -8.21 -11.36
CA ASN A 190 14.33 -8.74 -12.73
C ASN A 190 13.30 -9.87 -12.98
N TRP A 191 12.70 -10.41 -11.93
CA TRP A 191 11.64 -11.42 -12.00
C TRP A 191 10.23 -10.81 -12.11
N LEU A 192 10.09 -9.48 -12.00
CA LEU A 192 8.81 -8.78 -12.12
C LEU A 192 8.58 -8.31 -13.57
N PRO A 193 7.35 -8.47 -14.09
CA PRO A 193 6.98 -8.01 -15.44
C PRO A 193 6.70 -6.51 -15.44
N ILE A 194 7.75 -5.69 -15.35
CA ILE A 194 7.65 -4.23 -15.22
C ILE A 194 6.85 -3.57 -16.35
N SER A 195 6.90 -4.12 -17.57
CA SER A 195 6.25 -3.54 -18.75
C SER A 195 4.72 -3.52 -18.71
N GLN A 196 4.06 -4.37 -17.91
CA GLN A 196 2.60 -4.34 -17.73
C GLN A 196 2.14 -3.54 -16.51
N LEU A 197 3.06 -3.01 -15.70
CA LEU A 197 2.72 -2.24 -14.51
C LEU A 197 2.12 -0.89 -14.88
N THR A 198 1.14 -0.48 -14.07
CA THR A 198 0.44 0.81 -14.17
C THR A 198 0.73 1.71 -12.96
N SER A 199 1.12 1.12 -11.83
CA SER A 199 1.59 1.83 -10.65
C SER A 199 2.91 1.24 -10.17
N LEU A 200 3.88 2.08 -9.86
CA LEU A 200 5.19 1.65 -9.37
C LEU A 200 5.63 2.61 -8.26
N THR A 201 6.06 2.05 -7.14
CA THR A 201 6.61 2.79 -6.02
C THR A 201 8.01 2.30 -5.73
N PHE A 202 8.94 3.22 -5.59
CA PHE A 202 10.29 2.98 -5.08
C PHE A 202 10.44 3.69 -3.74
N GLU A 203 11.04 3.00 -2.77
CA GLU A 203 11.30 3.51 -1.41
C GLU A 203 12.77 3.28 -1.06
N ASP A 204 13.47 4.34 -0.65
CA ASP A 204 14.89 4.31 -0.23
C ASP A 204 15.86 3.69 -1.25
N VAL A 205 15.66 3.99 -2.55
CA VAL A 205 16.41 3.36 -3.65
C VAL A 205 17.47 4.26 -4.31
N GLU A 206 18.63 3.68 -4.64
CA GLU A 206 19.67 4.27 -5.50
C GLU A 206 19.31 4.28 -7.01
N PRO A 207 19.80 5.27 -7.78
CA PRO A 207 19.40 5.40 -9.18
C PRO A 207 19.74 4.20 -10.05
N ALA A 208 20.89 3.57 -9.83
CA ALA A 208 21.34 2.40 -10.60
C ALA A 208 20.28 1.28 -10.63
N SER A 209 19.50 1.18 -9.56
CA SER A 209 18.58 0.08 -9.35
C SER A 209 17.17 0.37 -9.87
N TYR A 210 16.65 1.61 -9.76
CA TYR A 210 15.32 1.96 -10.30
C TYR A 210 15.28 2.40 -11.76
N LEU A 211 16.39 2.91 -12.33
CA LEU A 211 16.42 3.40 -13.70
C LEU A 211 16.06 2.34 -14.75
N PRO A 212 16.59 1.09 -14.72
CA PRO A 212 16.25 0.07 -15.71
C PRO A 212 14.75 -0.29 -15.69
N ALA A 213 14.14 -0.29 -14.50
CA ALA A 213 12.72 -0.53 -14.34
C ALA A 213 11.89 0.60 -14.96
N LEU A 214 12.25 1.87 -14.72
CA LEU A 214 11.57 3.01 -15.33
C LEU A 214 11.63 3.00 -16.85
N LEU A 215 12.79 2.65 -17.43
CA LEU A 215 12.95 2.54 -18.88
C LEU A 215 12.09 1.41 -19.49
N SER A 216 11.75 0.39 -18.71
CA SER A 216 10.91 -0.74 -19.12
C SER A 216 9.41 -0.50 -18.88
N ALA A 217 9.04 0.47 -18.04
CA ALA A 217 7.67 0.71 -17.56
C ALA A 217 6.80 1.51 -18.55
N VAL A 218 6.56 0.97 -19.73
CA VAL A 218 5.87 1.67 -20.84
C VAL A 218 4.38 1.96 -20.59
N ASN A 219 3.74 1.23 -19.66
CA ASN A 219 2.32 1.38 -19.33
C ASN A 219 2.07 2.15 -18.04
N LEU A 220 3.11 2.76 -17.47
CA LEU A 220 3.03 3.41 -16.16
C LEU A 220 2.11 4.64 -16.18
N ILE A 221 1.16 4.66 -15.25
CA ILE A 221 0.18 5.75 -15.05
C ILE A 221 0.50 6.53 -13.77
N ARG A 222 0.97 5.83 -12.74
CA ARG A 222 1.35 6.39 -11.44
C ARG A 222 2.77 5.95 -11.06
N LEU A 223 3.59 6.90 -10.65
CA LEU A 223 4.95 6.67 -10.14
C LEU A 223 5.07 7.36 -8.79
N ASN A 224 5.58 6.64 -7.80
CA ASN A 224 5.91 7.17 -6.49
C ASN A 224 7.39 6.93 -6.19
N LEU A 225 8.09 8.00 -5.82
CA LEU A 225 9.50 7.99 -5.44
C LEU A 225 9.59 8.50 -4.01
N VAL A 226 9.87 7.61 -3.08
CA VAL A 226 10.01 7.91 -1.65
C VAL A 226 11.48 7.79 -1.31
N ASP A 227 12.08 8.90 -0.87
CA ASP A 227 13.50 8.97 -0.45
C ASP A 227 14.52 8.45 -1.48
N CYS A 228 14.14 8.45 -2.77
CA CYS A 228 15.00 8.01 -3.86
C CYS A 228 16.05 9.08 -4.24
N TYR A 229 17.28 8.65 -4.51
CA TYR A 229 18.36 9.55 -4.95
C TYR A 229 18.28 9.81 -6.46
N PRO A 230 18.60 11.02 -6.95
CA PRO A 230 18.61 11.34 -8.37
C PRO A 230 19.90 10.84 -9.05
N ASP A 231 19.79 10.48 -10.33
CA ASP A 231 20.96 10.32 -11.20
C ASP A 231 21.21 11.59 -12.00
N VAL A 232 22.31 12.28 -11.68
CA VAL A 232 22.72 13.51 -12.35
C VAL A 232 23.01 13.28 -13.85
N ALA A 233 23.38 12.06 -14.25
CA ALA A 233 23.65 11.73 -15.65
C ALA A 233 22.38 11.51 -16.49
N SER A 234 21.23 11.28 -15.85
CA SER A 234 19.96 10.93 -16.52
C SER A 234 19.05 12.14 -16.80
N GLN A 235 19.60 13.35 -16.86
CA GLN A 235 18.81 14.57 -17.08
C GLN A 235 18.01 14.50 -18.40
N GLY A 236 16.68 14.56 -18.30
CA GLY A 236 15.75 14.51 -19.43
C GLY A 236 15.67 13.17 -20.19
N SER A 237 16.35 12.11 -19.72
CA SER A 237 16.44 10.84 -20.46
C SER A 237 15.20 9.96 -20.27
N ILE A 238 14.46 10.12 -19.17
CA ILE A 238 13.37 9.23 -18.80
C ILE A 238 12.05 9.79 -19.32
N VAL A 239 11.54 9.18 -20.39
CA VAL A 239 10.27 9.58 -21.02
C VAL A 239 9.16 8.59 -20.65
N LEU A 240 8.17 9.05 -19.88
CA LEU A 240 7.02 8.22 -19.50
C LEU A 240 5.73 8.79 -20.10
N HIS A 241 5.39 8.31 -21.30
CA HIS A 241 4.32 8.88 -22.13
C HIS A 241 2.91 8.77 -21.54
N ARG A 242 2.66 7.80 -20.66
CA ARG A 242 1.33 7.52 -20.08
C ARG A 242 1.20 7.98 -18.62
N LEU A 243 2.28 8.49 -18.04
CA LEU A 243 2.30 8.86 -16.63
C LEU A 243 1.41 10.09 -16.41
N LYS A 244 0.40 9.91 -15.56
CA LYS A 244 -0.55 10.97 -15.17
C LYS A 244 -0.29 11.51 -13.78
N THR A 245 0.23 10.67 -12.89
CA THR A 245 0.51 11.03 -11.50
C THR A 245 1.96 10.74 -11.16
N LEU A 246 2.68 11.77 -10.72
CA LEU A 246 4.01 11.65 -10.14
C LEU A 246 3.94 12.06 -8.67
N VAL A 247 4.46 11.21 -7.80
CA VAL A 247 4.59 11.47 -6.36
C VAL A 247 6.07 11.40 -6.01
N VAL A 248 6.61 12.46 -5.42
CA VAL A 248 8.02 12.54 -5.00
C VAL A 248 8.08 13.03 -3.56
N VAL A 249 8.55 12.16 -2.69
CA VAL A 249 8.39 12.32 -1.26
C VAL A 249 9.74 12.17 -0.56
N LYS A 250 9.96 13.01 0.44
CA LYS A 250 11.09 12.92 1.35
C LYS A 250 10.63 12.68 2.78
N SER A 251 11.11 11.61 3.39
CA SER A 251 11.03 11.36 4.82
C SER A 251 12.25 11.94 5.55
N HIS A 252 13.40 12.05 4.87
CA HIS A 252 14.64 12.56 5.46
C HIS A 252 15.17 13.86 4.80
N PRO A 253 15.76 14.79 5.57
CA PRO A 253 16.33 16.02 5.05
C PRO A 253 17.64 15.76 4.31
N SER A 254 17.55 15.42 3.02
CA SER A 254 18.66 15.32 2.07
C SER A 254 18.55 16.38 0.97
N ASN A 255 19.64 16.74 0.30
CA ASN A 255 19.68 17.87 -0.64
C ASN A 255 19.47 17.45 -2.12
N ILE A 256 18.49 16.59 -2.40
CA ILE A 256 18.26 16.01 -3.74
C ILE A 256 17.36 16.86 -4.67
N SER A 257 17.77 18.08 -5.02
CA SER A 257 16.96 19.04 -5.80
C SER A 257 16.79 18.73 -7.30
N GLN A 258 17.18 17.56 -7.80
CA GLN A 258 17.34 17.32 -9.25
C GLN A 258 16.50 16.17 -9.82
N ILE A 259 15.76 15.44 -8.98
CA ILE A 259 15.02 14.25 -9.42
C ILE A 259 13.98 14.56 -10.50
N LEU A 260 13.37 15.75 -10.47
CA LEU A 260 12.44 16.20 -11.50
C LEU A 260 13.11 16.43 -12.85
N GLU A 261 14.41 16.75 -12.88
CA GLU A 261 15.14 17.05 -14.11
C GLU A 261 15.35 15.81 -14.97
N MET A 262 15.27 14.61 -14.40
CA MET A 262 15.44 13.34 -15.09
C MET A 262 14.28 13.02 -16.04
N PHE A 263 13.10 13.60 -15.80
CA PHE A 263 11.86 13.16 -16.42
C PHE A 263 11.35 14.07 -17.54
N THR A 264 10.77 13.45 -18.57
CA THR A 264 9.94 14.09 -19.60
C THR A 264 8.56 13.41 -19.60
N LEU A 265 7.54 14.09 -19.10
CA LEU A 265 6.25 13.50 -18.70
C LEU A 265 5.07 14.16 -19.42
N PRO A 266 4.85 13.88 -20.72
CA PRO A 266 3.91 14.65 -21.54
C PRO A 266 2.44 14.51 -21.12
N ALA A 267 2.07 13.42 -20.46
CA ALA A 267 0.70 13.17 -20.00
C ALA A 267 0.47 13.55 -18.52
N LEU A 268 1.44 14.17 -17.85
CA LEU A 268 1.37 14.47 -16.41
C LEU A 268 0.24 15.45 -16.10
N ARG A 269 -0.59 15.10 -15.11
CA ARG A 269 -1.72 15.90 -14.63
C ARG A 269 -1.62 16.23 -13.16
N THR A 270 -1.11 15.29 -12.36
CA THR A 270 -1.06 15.41 -10.92
C THR A 270 0.39 15.25 -10.45
N LEU A 271 0.89 16.23 -9.71
CA LEU A 271 2.21 16.21 -9.10
C LEU A 271 2.09 16.37 -7.58
N HIS A 272 2.54 15.38 -6.83
CA HIS A 272 2.65 15.47 -5.39
C HIS A 272 4.13 15.55 -5.04
N ILE A 273 4.55 16.57 -4.29
CA ILE A 273 5.96 16.80 -4.01
C ILE A 273 6.19 17.33 -2.59
N SER A 274 7.26 16.87 -1.95
CA SER A 274 7.72 17.48 -0.68
C SER A 274 8.29 18.88 -0.95
N ALA A 275 7.87 19.87 -0.17
CA ALA A 275 8.24 21.28 -0.34
C ALA A 275 9.77 21.48 -0.31
N GLU A 276 10.46 20.67 0.48
CA GLU A 276 11.91 20.67 0.63
C GLU A 276 12.65 20.30 -0.67
N LEU A 277 11.97 19.67 -1.65
CA LEU A 277 12.53 19.38 -2.98
C LEU A 277 12.46 20.57 -3.95
N LEU A 278 11.58 21.53 -3.68
CA LEU A 278 11.38 22.72 -4.53
C LEU A 278 12.36 23.84 -4.18
N GLY A 279 13.10 23.71 -3.08
CA GLY A 279 14.04 24.72 -2.60
C GLY A 279 13.37 26.04 -2.26
N GLN A 280 14.14 27.13 -2.38
CA GLN A 280 13.66 28.48 -2.09
C GLN A 280 12.79 29.06 -3.21
N ASP A 281 13.09 28.71 -4.47
CA ASP A 281 12.32 29.15 -5.63
C ASP A 281 11.72 27.93 -6.36
N PRO A 282 10.41 27.66 -6.22
CA PRO A 282 9.76 26.53 -6.88
C PRO A 282 9.78 26.65 -8.42
N SER A 283 9.93 27.87 -8.95
CA SER A 283 10.02 28.15 -10.39
C SER A 283 11.25 27.50 -10.99
N SER A 284 12.34 27.43 -10.23
CA SER A 284 13.60 26.83 -10.65
C SER A 284 13.49 25.32 -10.91
N SER A 285 12.65 24.60 -10.15
CA SER A 285 12.47 23.15 -10.30
C SER A 285 11.30 22.77 -11.22
N LEU A 286 10.16 23.46 -11.14
CA LEU A 286 8.95 23.06 -11.87
C LEU A 286 8.89 23.60 -13.30
N THR A 287 9.36 24.83 -13.54
CA THR A 287 9.32 25.43 -14.88
C THR A 287 10.09 24.58 -15.91
N PRO A 288 11.31 24.07 -15.62
CA PRO A 288 12.01 23.18 -16.54
C PRO A 288 11.25 21.89 -16.82
N LEU A 289 10.62 21.28 -15.80
CA LEU A 289 9.82 20.07 -15.98
C LEU A 289 8.61 20.31 -16.90
N ILE A 290 7.85 21.37 -16.64
CA ILE A 290 6.65 21.73 -17.43
C ILE A 290 7.05 22.05 -18.87
N THR A 291 8.10 22.86 -19.06
CA THR A 291 8.58 23.27 -20.38
C THR A 291 9.09 22.07 -21.18
N ARG A 292 9.90 21.20 -20.56
CA ARG A 292 10.46 20.00 -21.21
C ARG A 292 9.37 18.98 -21.54
N SER A 293 8.39 18.82 -20.66
CA SER A 293 7.33 17.81 -20.82
C SER A 293 6.18 18.28 -21.71
N GLY A 294 5.97 19.61 -21.83
CA GLY A 294 4.79 20.17 -22.48
C GLY A 294 3.47 19.77 -21.80
N CYS A 295 3.53 19.40 -20.52
CA CYS A 295 2.38 18.86 -19.79
C CYS A 295 1.46 19.98 -19.28
N GLN A 296 0.22 19.60 -18.95
CA GLN A 296 -0.77 20.50 -18.34
C GLN A 296 -1.12 19.98 -16.96
N LEU A 297 -0.41 20.48 -15.95
CA LEU A 297 -0.69 20.16 -14.56
C LEU A 297 -2.07 20.68 -14.16
N GLN A 298 -2.91 19.77 -13.68
CA GLN A 298 -4.24 20.01 -13.16
C GLN A 298 -4.22 20.12 -11.64
N GLU A 299 -3.34 19.37 -10.99
CA GLU A 299 -3.26 19.29 -9.54
C GLU A 299 -1.81 19.25 -9.08
N VAL A 300 -1.47 20.12 -8.13
CA VAL A 300 -0.21 20.08 -7.40
C VAL A 300 -0.48 20.03 -5.90
N LEU A 301 0.06 18.99 -5.26
CA LEU A 301 0.03 18.85 -3.81
C LEU A 301 1.45 19.02 -3.27
N ILE A 302 1.62 19.99 -2.38
CA ILE A 302 2.89 20.30 -1.74
C ILE A 302 2.78 19.88 -0.29
N ALA A 303 3.63 18.95 0.14
CA ALA A 303 3.67 18.44 1.50
C ALA A 303 4.91 18.95 2.24
N GLY A 304 4.82 19.19 3.54
CA GLY A 304 5.99 19.55 4.34
C GLY A 304 6.13 21.05 4.58
N ALA A 305 7.30 21.50 5.03
CA ALA A 305 7.54 22.93 5.22
C ALA A 305 8.22 23.53 4.00
N SER A 306 7.60 24.56 3.45
CA SER A 306 8.17 25.38 2.39
C SER A 306 8.87 26.61 2.96
N ASP A 307 9.95 27.01 2.30
CA ASP A 307 10.58 28.33 2.52
C ASP A 307 9.87 29.43 1.72
N PHE A 308 9.01 29.05 0.77
CA PHE A 308 8.18 29.93 -0.05
C PHE A 308 6.73 30.00 0.46
N SER A 309 6.04 31.11 0.14
CA SER A 309 4.63 31.29 0.51
C SER A 309 3.68 30.70 -0.52
N GLU A 310 2.49 30.28 -0.08
CA GLU A 310 1.43 29.80 -0.96
C GLU A 310 1.05 30.84 -2.03
N GLU A 311 1.01 32.12 -1.65
CA GLU A 311 0.72 33.22 -2.58
C GLU A 311 1.80 33.35 -3.67
N SER A 312 3.08 33.26 -3.30
CA SER A 312 4.17 33.30 -4.27
C SER A 312 4.14 32.11 -5.23
N PHE A 313 3.77 30.93 -4.74
CA PHE A 313 3.66 29.74 -5.58
C PHE A 313 2.50 29.86 -6.58
N ARG A 314 1.32 30.30 -6.12
CA ARG A 314 0.15 30.52 -6.98
C ARG A 314 0.40 31.60 -8.03
N ALA A 315 1.13 32.66 -7.67
CA ALA A 315 1.52 33.71 -8.61
C ALA A 315 2.50 33.21 -9.68
N ALA A 316 3.42 32.31 -9.34
CA ALA A 316 4.35 31.70 -10.29
C ALA A 316 3.66 30.70 -11.25
N PHE A 317 2.59 30.02 -10.80
CA PHE A 317 1.90 28.99 -11.58
C PHE A 317 0.38 29.22 -11.70
N PRO A 318 -0.06 30.33 -12.31
CA PRO A 318 -1.48 30.68 -12.39
C PRO A 318 -2.31 29.72 -13.26
N SER A 319 -1.66 28.93 -14.12
CA SER A 319 -2.31 27.96 -15.00
C SER A 319 -2.74 26.67 -14.30
N ILE A 320 -2.27 26.42 -13.07
CA ILE A 320 -2.58 25.19 -12.33
C ILE A 320 -3.85 25.44 -11.50
N PRO A 321 -4.97 24.75 -11.79
CA PRO A 321 -6.25 25.06 -11.17
C PRO A 321 -6.30 24.62 -9.69
N ASN A 322 -5.75 23.45 -9.37
CA ASN A 322 -5.79 22.92 -8.02
C ASN A 322 -4.38 22.88 -7.42
N ILE A 323 -4.14 23.73 -6.43
CA ILE A 323 -2.89 23.73 -5.64
C ILE A 323 -3.29 23.54 -4.19
N THR A 324 -2.67 22.57 -3.53
CA THR A 324 -2.99 22.20 -2.15
C THR A 324 -1.72 22.10 -1.35
N PHE A 325 -1.70 22.68 -0.15
CA PHE A 325 -0.60 22.59 0.81
C PHE A 325 -1.02 21.70 1.97
N ASP A 326 -0.26 20.63 2.24
CA ASP A 326 -0.50 19.72 3.36
C ASP A 326 0.62 19.82 4.41
N GLY A 327 0.23 19.94 5.68
CA GLY A 327 1.18 20.11 6.78
C GLY A 327 2.01 18.85 7.06
N ARG A 328 3.19 19.03 7.67
CA ARG A 328 4.26 18.03 7.90
C ARG A 328 3.82 16.63 8.40
N TYR A 329 2.69 16.50 9.09
CA TYR A 329 2.31 15.25 9.79
C TYR A 329 1.21 14.43 9.12
N SER A 330 0.47 15.01 8.18
CA SER A 330 -0.65 14.34 7.51
C SER A 330 -0.18 13.46 6.35
N TRP A 331 0.95 13.82 5.74
CA TRP A 331 1.42 13.18 4.51
C TRP A 331 2.01 11.79 4.76
N TYR A 332 2.73 11.48 5.84
CA TYR A 332 3.33 10.15 6.05
C TYR A 332 2.24 9.07 6.21
N THR A 333 1.16 9.41 6.94
CA THR A 333 -0.01 8.54 7.09
C THR A 333 -0.88 8.50 5.83
N LYS A 334 -0.94 9.59 5.06
CA LYS A 334 -1.62 9.63 3.75
C LYS A 334 -0.81 8.98 2.64
N ALA A 335 0.52 8.97 2.69
CA ALA A 335 1.41 8.38 1.71
C ALA A 335 1.31 6.86 1.78
N ARG A 336 1.23 6.27 2.99
CA ARG A 336 0.77 4.89 3.16
C ARG A 336 -0.60 4.65 2.49
N ARG A 337 -1.60 5.53 2.72
CA ARG A 337 -2.91 5.42 2.02
C ARG A 337 -2.85 5.66 0.50
N LEU A 338 -1.88 6.42 0.01
CA LEU A 338 -1.62 6.67 -1.40
C LEU A 338 -0.83 5.52 -2.05
N ARG A 339 -0.10 4.70 -1.28
CA ARG A 339 0.38 3.37 -1.69
C ARG A 339 -0.80 2.43 -1.97
N ASP A 340 -1.90 2.59 -1.21
CA ASP A 340 -3.07 1.72 -1.24
C ASP A 340 -4.19 2.15 -2.22
N THR A 341 -4.06 3.29 -2.90
CA THR A 341 -5.09 3.73 -3.87
C THR A 341 -4.84 3.11 -5.26
N PHE A 342 -5.14 1.82 -5.38
CA PHE A 342 -5.17 1.07 -6.64
C PHE A 342 -6.41 1.37 -7.48
#